data_AF-A0A6A6MCZ2-F1
#
_entry.id   AF-A0A6A6MCZ2-F1
#
_cell.length_a   1.000
_cell.length_b   1.000
_cell.length_c   1.000
_cell.angle_alpha   90.00
_cell.angle_beta   90.00
_cell.angle_gamma   90.00
#
_symmetry.space_group_name_H-M   'P 1'
#
loop_
_entity.id
_entity.type
_entity.pdbx_description
1 polymer ?
#
loop_
_entity_poly.entity_id
_entity_poly.type
_entity_poly.pdbx_seq_one_letter_code
_entity_poly.pdbx_strand_id
1 'polypeptide(L)'
;MEKMEKGFHAKRQKGGMVTMPFIFANEACEKLAVVGFNTNMISYLTSQLHMPLTKAANTLTNFGGTASLTPLIGAFCADAYVGRFWTITVASIIYQIGMTSLTLSAILPNLRPPPCKEDEVCQEADTGQLTILYASLLLAALGSGGIRPCVVAFGADQFDETDPNQSTKTWKYFNWYYFVMGVSMLLAVTALVYVQDNVGWGLGLGIPTIAMFLSIIAFIIGYPLYRNLDPAGSPFTRLLQVSVAAFRKRKLSMVSDPKLLYQNKELDAPISIGGRLLHTKHMKFLDKAAIVTEEDNLKAGHTPNPWRLNTVHRVEELKSIIRMGPIWAAGILLITAYAQQSTFSLQQAKSMDRHLSKSFQIPAGSMSVFTMTSMLTTIAIYDRFFVPLARRYTGLERGITFLHRMGIGFVISILATLVAGFVEIKRKHAAAANGLLNSHHTIPISVFWLVPQYSLHGIAEAFMSIGHLEFFYDQAPESMRSTAMALFWTAISAGNYVSTLLVTLVHKFSAGPDGSNWLPDNNLNKGKLEYFYWLITLMQVVNLVYYLICAKMYTFKPIEIQSKEARDSKDDGVVELANKV
;
A
#
# COMPACT_ATOMS: atom_id res chain seq x y z
N MET A 1 -22.04 7.40 62.10
CA MET A 1 -21.54 8.74 61.79
C MET A 1 -20.30 8.56 60.94
N GLU A 2 -20.47 8.24 59.67
CA GLU A 2 -19.37 8.30 58.68
C GLU A 2 -20.04 8.48 57.32
N LYS A 3 -20.13 9.75 56.95
CA LYS A 3 -20.70 10.24 55.71
C LYS A 3 -19.72 9.93 54.58
N MET A 4 -20.28 9.46 53.46
CA MET A 4 -20.04 10.00 52.11
C MET A 4 -18.70 10.71 51.88
N GLU A 5 -17.68 9.96 51.46
CA GLU A 5 -16.65 10.44 50.53
C GLU A 5 -16.36 9.37 49.46
N LYS A 6 -17.39 8.96 48.70
CA LYS A 6 -17.17 8.43 47.37
C LYS A 6 -16.97 9.62 46.43
N GLY A 7 -15.71 10.02 46.28
CA GLY A 7 -15.29 11.03 45.33
C GLY A 7 -15.84 10.71 43.94
N PHE A 8 -16.75 11.57 43.47
CA PHE A 8 -17.13 11.69 42.06
C PHE A 8 -15.92 12.25 41.29
N HIS A 9 -14.92 11.42 41.03
CA HIS A 9 -14.13 11.61 39.82
C HIS A 9 -14.96 11.05 38.69
N ALA A 10 -15.79 11.91 38.08
CA ALA A 10 -16.34 11.63 36.77
C ALA A 10 -15.18 11.23 35.87
N LYS A 11 -15.03 9.92 35.57
CA LYS A 11 -14.05 9.45 34.58
C LYS A 11 -14.39 10.18 33.29
N ARG A 12 -13.56 11.17 32.94
CA ARG A 12 -13.68 11.96 31.71
C ARG A 12 -13.90 10.96 30.57
N GLN A 13 -15.01 11.07 29.85
CA GLN A 13 -15.35 10.13 28.79
C GLN A 13 -14.24 10.23 27.73
N LYS A 14 -13.45 9.16 27.62
CA LYS A 14 -12.34 9.05 26.66
C LYS A 14 -12.89 8.65 25.30
N GLY A 15 -12.26 9.13 24.24
CA GLY A 15 -12.65 8.89 22.85
C GLY A 15 -13.70 9.86 22.32
N GLY A 16 -14.31 9.48 21.21
CA GLY A 16 -15.32 10.25 20.50
C GLY A 16 -14.77 11.37 19.62
N MET A 17 -15.69 12.17 19.08
CA MET A 17 -15.43 13.18 18.04
C MET A 17 -14.39 14.24 18.43
N VAL A 18 -14.18 14.48 19.73
CA VAL A 18 -13.21 15.47 20.25
C VAL A 18 -11.76 15.09 19.93
N THR A 19 -11.49 13.81 19.72
CA THR A 19 -10.14 13.29 19.39
C THR A 19 -9.77 13.49 17.92
N MET A 20 -10.76 13.66 17.03
CA MET A 20 -10.55 13.65 15.59
C MET A 20 -9.67 14.77 15.06
N PRO A 21 -9.76 16.04 15.52
CA PRO A 21 -8.90 17.10 14.99
C PRO A 21 -7.41 16.78 15.15
N PHE A 22 -7.03 16.16 16.28
CA PHE A 22 -5.64 15.78 16.56
C PHE A 22 -5.17 14.62 15.64
N ILE A 23 -6.02 13.62 15.45
CA ILE A 23 -5.72 12.46 14.60
C ILE A 23 -5.67 12.87 13.11
N PHE A 24 -6.65 13.67 12.66
CA PHE A 24 -6.73 14.16 11.29
C PHE A 24 -5.61 15.15 10.95
N ALA A 25 -5.20 16.01 11.89
CA ALA A 25 -4.06 16.89 11.67
C ALA A 25 -2.77 16.09 11.42
N ASN A 26 -2.52 15.05 12.21
CA ASN A 26 -1.36 14.18 12.05
C ASN A 26 -1.40 13.42 10.70
N GLU A 27 -2.54 12.86 10.35
CA GLU A 27 -2.69 12.17 9.05
C GLU A 27 -2.54 13.13 7.87
N ALA A 28 -3.20 14.29 7.92
CA ALA A 28 -3.14 15.28 6.85
C ALA A 28 -1.71 15.74 6.58
N CYS A 29 -0.93 15.97 7.63
CA CYS A 29 0.47 16.39 7.53
C CYS A 29 1.38 15.27 7.02
N GLU A 30 1.19 14.02 7.46
CA GLU A 30 1.93 12.87 6.92
C GLU A 30 1.68 12.70 5.42
N LYS A 31 0.41 12.76 4.99
CA LYS A 31 0.05 12.63 3.57
C LYS A 31 0.62 13.76 2.74
N LEU A 32 0.54 14.99 3.23
CA LEU A 32 1.12 16.14 2.56
C LEU A 32 2.63 15.95 2.36
N ALA A 33 3.34 15.52 3.40
CA ALA A 33 4.78 15.31 3.38
C ALA A 33 5.19 14.15 2.45
N VAL A 34 4.60 12.96 2.62
CA VAL A 34 5.01 11.80 1.82
C VAL A 34 4.63 11.94 0.35
N VAL A 35 3.40 12.36 0.05
CA VAL A 35 2.96 12.49 -1.34
C VAL A 35 3.69 13.62 -2.03
N GLY A 36 3.86 14.77 -1.36
CA GLY A 36 4.55 15.91 -1.91
C GLY A 36 6.03 15.64 -2.20
N PHE A 37 6.70 14.92 -1.30
CA PHE A 37 8.08 14.52 -1.53
C PHE A 37 8.18 13.46 -2.63
N ASN A 38 7.44 12.36 -2.53
CA ASN A 38 7.54 11.22 -3.45
C ASN A 38 7.24 11.61 -4.91
N THR A 39 6.22 12.44 -5.12
CA THR A 39 5.78 12.86 -6.48
C THR A 39 6.86 13.58 -7.27
N ASN A 40 7.73 14.34 -6.60
CA ASN A 40 8.77 15.13 -7.25
C ASN A 40 10.19 14.67 -6.91
N MET A 41 10.33 13.57 -6.17
CA MET A 41 11.63 13.09 -5.68
C MET A 41 12.61 12.81 -6.82
N ILE A 42 12.19 12.16 -7.92
CA ILE A 42 13.09 11.92 -9.05
C ILE A 42 13.67 13.24 -9.60
N SER A 43 12.89 14.33 -9.60
CA SER A 43 13.37 15.66 -10.01
C SER A 43 14.43 16.20 -9.05
N TYR A 44 14.25 16.02 -7.73
CA TYR A 44 15.27 16.34 -6.73
C TYR A 44 16.56 15.57 -6.98
N LEU A 45 16.47 14.25 -7.13
CA LEU A 45 17.61 13.36 -7.32
C LEU A 45 18.40 13.70 -8.59
N THR A 46 17.72 13.98 -9.70
CA THR A 46 18.39 14.29 -10.97
C THR A 46 18.87 15.73 -11.07
N SER A 47 18.15 16.68 -10.46
CA SER A 47 18.41 18.12 -10.68
C SER A 47 19.19 18.79 -9.55
N GLN A 48 19.10 18.29 -8.32
CA GLN A 48 19.81 18.86 -7.17
C GLN A 48 21.00 18.00 -6.75
N LEU A 49 20.90 16.68 -6.90
CA LEU A 49 21.99 15.74 -6.57
C LEU A 49 22.74 15.23 -7.80
N HIS A 50 22.34 15.68 -8.99
CA HIS A 50 22.91 15.32 -10.29
C HIS A 50 23.06 13.81 -10.50
N MET A 51 22.18 13.00 -9.92
CA MET A 51 22.27 11.55 -10.06
C MET A 51 21.84 11.11 -11.47
N PRO A 52 22.55 10.11 -12.04
CA PRO A 52 22.13 9.41 -13.26
C PRO A 52 20.67 8.99 -13.20
N LEU A 53 19.92 9.17 -14.30
CA LEU A 53 18.48 8.92 -14.30
C LEU A 53 18.12 7.51 -13.83
N THR A 54 18.86 6.48 -14.27
CA THR A 54 18.58 5.10 -13.87
C THR A 54 18.84 4.87 -12.37
N LYS A 55 19.90 5.46 -11.82
CA LYS A 55 20.21 5.43 -10.39
C LYS A 55 19.15 6.15 -9.57
N ALA A 56 18.71 7.32 -10.02
CA ALA A 56 17.65 8.09 -9.37
C ALA A 56 16.31 7.32 -9.38
N ALA A 57 15.95 6.69 -10.50
CA ALA A 57 14.75 5.86 -10.62
C ALA A 57 14.79 4.68 -9.65
N ASN A 58 15.93 3.98 -9.59
CA ASN A 58 16.16 2.88 -8.67
C ASN A 58 16.08 3.32 -7.21
N THR A 59 16.64 4.48 -6.85
CA THR A 59 16.53 5.03 -5.50
C THR A 59 15.09 5.32 -5.12
N LEU A 60 14.30 5.90 -6.04
CA LEU A 60 12.89 6.19 -5.80
C LEU A 60 12.08 4.92 -5.59
N THR A 61 12.23 3.91 -6.46
CA THR A 61 11.51 2.65 -6.35
C THR A 61 11.98 1.83 -5.14
N ASN A 62 13.27 1.82 -4.80
CA ASN A 62 13.76 1.16 -3.59
C ASN A 62 13.22 1.82 -2.31
N PHE A 63 13.15 3.15 -2.28
CA PHE A 63 12.51 3.88 -1.18
C PHE A 63 11.01 3.57 -1.10
N GLY A 64 10.27 3.65 -2.22
CA GLY A 64 8.85 3.29 -2.27
C GLY A 64 8.58 1.83 -1.86
N GLY A 65 9.47 0.92 -2.25
CA GLY A 65 9.45 -0.48 -1.87
C GLY A 65 9.65 -0.68 -0.37
N THR A 66 10.66 -0.02 0.21
CA THR A 66 10.95 -0.05 1.65
C THR A 66 9.82 0.55 2.47
N ALA A 67 9.34 1.74 2.09
CA ALA A 67 8.24 2.44 2.76
C ALA A 67 6.89 1.70 2.70
N SER A 68 6.71 0.80 1.73
CA SER A 68 5.55 -0.09 1.65
C SER A 68 5.72 -1.38 2.44
N LEU A 69 6.95 -1.76 2.83
CA LEU A 69 7.22 -2.94 3.64
C LEU A 69 7.16 -2.64 5.15
N THR A 70 7.63 -1.46 5.55
CA THR A 70 7.69 -1.02 6.95
C THR A 70 6.35 -1.00 7.70
N PRO A 71 5.16 -0.83 7.07
CA PRO A 71 3.87 -1.00 7.75
C PRO A 71 3.66 -2.35 8.44
N LEU A 72 4.24 -3.44 7.91
CA LEU A 72 4.17 -4.73 8.58
C LEU A 72 4.85 -4.72 9.94
N ILE A 73 6.01 -4.07 10.03
CA ILE A 73 6.79 -3.94 11.26
C ILE A 73 6.00 -3.07 12.25
N GLY A 74 5.47 -1.93 11.77
CA GLY A 74 4.64 -1.03 12.57
C GLY A 74 3.43 -1.73 13.17
N ALA A 75 2.65 -2.43 12.33
CA ALA A 75 1.47 -3.17 12.77
C ALA A 75 1.83 -4.28 13.78
N PHE A 76 2.89 -5.04 13.51
CA PHE A 76 3.37 -6.08 14.44
C PHE A 76 3.75 -5.49 15.81
N CYS A 77 4.51 -4.39 15.84
CA CYS A 77 4.89 -3.73 17.09
C CYS A 77 3.68 -3.19 17.86
N ALA A 78 2.70 -2.61 17.16
CA ALA A 78 1.49 -2.07 17.76
C ALA A 78 0.59 -3.16 18.35
N ASP A 79 0.36 -4.24 17.61
CA ASP A 79 -0.58 -5.29 17.99
C ASP A 79 0.02 -6.32 18.97
N ALA A 80 1.35 -6.48 19.01
CA ALA A 80 2.00 -7.48 19.85
C ALA A 80 2.64 -6.95 21.15
N TYR A 81 3.08 -5.68 21.20
CA TYR A 81 3.91 -5.20 22.31
C TYR A 81 3.48 -3.86 22.92
N VAL A 82 3.45 -2.78 22.13
CA VAL A 82 3.50 -1.41 22.69
C VAL A 82 2.13 -0.70 22.64
N GLY A 83 1.21 -1.19 21.82
CA GLY A 83 -0.08 -0.54 21.56
C GLY A 83 0.01 0.60 20.54
N ARG A 84 -1.14 0.88 19.90
CA ARG A 84 -1.23 1.76 18.72
C ARG A 84 -0.76 3.20 18.98
N PHE A 85 -1.13 3.81 20.10
CA PHE A 85 -0.75 5.19 20.43
C PHE A 85 0.78 5.38 20.51
N TRP A 86 1.46 4.49 21.22
CA TRP A 86 2.92 4.57 21.40
C TRP A 86 3.66 4.26 20.11
N THR A 87 3.18 3.28 19.33
CA THR A 87 3.74 3.01 18.01
C THR A 87 3.63 4.23 17.08
N ILE A 88 2.46 4.90 17.03
CA ILE A 88 2.29 6.13 16.23
C ILE A 88 3.25 7.22 16.72
N THR A 89 3.33 7.43 18.04
CA THR A 89 4.17 8.49 18.62
C THR A 89 5.65 8.30 18.30
N VAL A 90 6.20 7.10 18.55
CA VAL A 90 7.60 6.78 18.26
C VAL A 90 7.87 6.85 16.76
N ALA A 91 6.97 6.32 15.94
CA ALA A 91 7.09 6.36 14.49
C ALA A 91 7.06 7.79 13.93
N SER A 92 6.20 8.66 14.46
CA SER A 92 6.16 10.07 14.07
C SER A 92 7.43 10.82 14.47
N ILE A 93 8.04 10.52 15.62
CA ILE A 93 9.34 11.12 16.00
C ILE A 93 10.44 10.67 15.02
N ILE A 94 10.50 9.37 14.70
CA ILE A 94 11.46 8.83 13.71
C ILE A 94 11.25 9.49 12.35
N TYR A 95 9.98 9.62 11.92
CA TYR A 95 9.61 10.30 10.67
C TYR A 95 10.08 11.76 10.67
N GLN A 96 9.88 12.48 11.77
CA GLN A 96 10.28 13.87 11.92
C GLN A 96 11.81 14.04 11.82
N ILE A 97 12.59 13.13 12.41
CA ILE A 97 14.05 13.14 12.29
C ILE A 97 14.46 12.95 10.81
N GLY A 98 13.84 12.00 10.11
CA GLY A 98 14.06 11.78 8.68
C GLY A 98 13.75 13.03 7.84
N MET A 99 12.58 13.63 8.04
CA MET A 99 12.15 14.85 7.33
C MET A 99 13.05 16.05 7.64
N THR A 100 13.44 16.23 8.89
CA THR A 100 14.34 17.33 9.29
C THR A 100 15.72 17.15 8.67
N SER A 101 16.25 15.93 8.68
CA SER A 101 17.54 15.61 8.03
C SER A 101 17.50 15.87 6.53
N LEU A 102 16.41 15.46 5.85
CA LEU A 102 16.22 15.69 4.42
C LEU A 102 16.12 17.18 4.09
N THR A 103 15.32 17.94 4.86
CA THR A 103 15.18 19.39 4.71
C THR A 103 16.49 20.13 4.95
N LEU A 104 17.25 19.74 5.97
CA LEU A 104 18.59 20.30 6.23
C LEU A 104 19.56 20.01 5.08
N SER A 105 19.50 18.82 4.46
CA SER A 105 20.32 18.50 3.30
C SER A 105 20.02 19.40 2.09
N ALA A 106 18.77 19.83 1.93
CA ALA A 106 18.37 20.70 0.83
C ALA A 106 18.70 22.18 1.06
N ILE A 107 18.77 22.63 2.33
CA ILE A 107 19.05 24.03 2.69
C ILE A 107 20.56 24.29 2.79
N LEU A 108 21.32 23.36 3.38
CA LEU A 108 22.74 23.58 3.65
C LEU A 108 23.57 23.37 2.37
N PRO A 109 24.32 24.38 1.90
CA PRO A 109 25.08 24.30 0.65
C PRO A 109 26.18 23.24 0.69
N ASN A 110 26.71 22.89 1.87
CA ASN A 110 27.74 21.86 2.02
C ASN A 110 27.19 20.43 1.89
N LEU A 111 25.87 20.24 2.02
CA LEU A 111 25.21 18.93 1.99
C LEU A 111 24.61 18.58 0.62
N ARG A 112 24.85 19.40 -0.39
CA ARG A 112 24.48 19.16 -1.79
C ARG A 112 25.62 19.54 -2.74
N PRO A 113 25.68 18.96 -3.94
CA PRO A 113 26.69 19.36 -4.91
C PRO A 113 26.45 20.82 -5.37
N PRO A 114 27.51 21.51 -5.85
CA PRO A 114 27.38 22.87 -6.34
C PRO A 114 26.45 22.92 -7.57
N PRO A 115 25.70 24.02 -7.77
CA PRO A 115 24.81 24.18 -8.92
C PRO A 115 25.61 24.15 -10.23
N CYS A 116 25.14 23.37 -11.20
CA CYS A 116 25.78 23.29 -12.51
C CYS A 116 25.55 24.56 -13.33
N LYS A 117 26.57 24.96 -14.10
CA LYS A 117 26.44 25.93 -15.18
C LYS A 117 26.12 25.20 -16.49
N GLU A 118 25.46 25.88 -17.42
CA GLU A 118 24.88 25.26 -18.63
C GLU A 118 25.87 24.57 -19.59
N ASP A 119 27.19 24.66 -19.36
CA ASP A 119 28.25 24.08 -20.20
C ASP A 119 29.23 23.13 -19.48
N GLU A 120 29.00 22.78 -18.20
CA GLU A 120 29.90 21.90 -17.43
C GLU A 120 29.26 20.53 -17.10
N VAL A 121 30.08 19.47 -17.09
CA VAL A 121 29.65 18.16 -16.57
C VAL A 121 29.38 18.30 -15.08
N CYS A 122 28.11 18.20 -14.71
CA CYS A 122 27.66 18.28 -13.33
C CYS A 122 28.41 17.31 -12.42
N GLN A 123 28.92 17.81 -11.29
CA GLN A 123 29.45 16.95 -10.24
C GLN A 123 28.31 16.23 -9.54
N GLU A 124 28.37 14.89 -9.54
CA GLU A 124 27.45 14.06 -8.75
C GLU A 124 27.63 14.31 -7.24
N ALA A 125 26.56 14.07 -6.48
CA ALA A 125 26.61 14.16 -5.02
C ALA A 125 27.67 13.24 -4.42
N ASP A 126 28.43 13.77 -3.45
CA ASP A 126 29.48 13.00 -2.77
C ASP A 126 28.89 11.89 -1.89
N THR A 127 29.70 10.90 -1.55
CA THR A 127 29.36 9.77 -0.68
C THR A 127 28.77 10.23 0.65
N GLY A 128 29.29 11.30 1.26
CA GLY A 128 28.73 11.85 2.49
C GLY A 128 27.31 12.40 2.32
N GLN A 129 27.07 13.13 1.22
CA GLN A 129 25.78 13.73 0.88
C GLN A 129 24.74 12.64 0.59
N LEU A 130 25.13 11.61 -0.17
CA LEU A 130 24.29 10.45 -0.45
C LEU A 130 23.98 9.64 0.82
N THR A 131 24.93 9.50 1.74
CA THR A 131 24.71 8.78 3.00
C THR A 131 23.65 9.47 3.85
N ILE A 132 23.69 10.81 3.96
CA ILE A 132 22.67 11.60 4.67
C ILE A 132 21.31 11.45 3.99
N LEU A 133 21.26 11.52 2.66
CA LEU A 133 20.04 11.28 1.90
C LEU A 133 19.46 9.89 2.21
N TYR A 134 20.22 8.81 2.04
CA TYR A 134 19.71 7.45 2.27
C TYR A 134 19.31 7.20 3.72
N ALA A 135 20.05 7.76 4.69
CA ALA A 135 19.67 7.70 6.10
C ALA A 135 18.33 8.41 6.34
N SER A 136 18.15 9.62 5.77
CA SER A 136 16.90 10.38 5.89
C SER A 136 15.71 9.64 5.27
N LEU A 137 15.91 9.03 4.09
CA LEU A 137 14.90 8.22 3.41
C LEU A 137 14.54 6.97 4.20
N LEU A 138 15.52 6.27 4.78
CA LEU A 138 15.27 5.09 5.59
C LEU A 138 14.47 5.43 6.86
N LEU A 139 14.83 6.52 7.55
CA LEU A 139 14.09 7.00 8.71
C LEU A 139 12.67 7.41 8.34
N ALA A 140 12.49 8.12 7.21
CA ALA A 140 11.17 8.48 6.70
C ALA A 140 10.32 7.24 6.36
N ALA A 141 10.92 6.21 5.74
CA ALA A 141 10.24 4.95 5.43
C ALA A 141 9.82 4.21 6.71
N LEU A 142 10.70 4.11 7.71
CA LEU A 142 10.40 3.47 9.00
C LEU A 142 9.30 4.22 9.76
N GLY A 143 9.39 5.54 9.82
CA GLY A 143 8.41 6.38 10.50
C GLY A 143 7.03 6.34 9.82
N SER A 144 6.97 6.51 8.51
CA SER A 144 5.70 6.40 7.76
C SER A 144 5.08 5.00 7.89
N GLY A 145 5.92 3.96 7.92
CA GLY A 145 5.49 2.58 8.17
C GLY A 145 4.81 2.38 9.52
N GLY A 146 5.30 2.99 10.60
CA GLY A 146 4.66 2.88 11.91
C GLY A 146 3.34 3.66 12.04
N ILE A 147 3.21 4.77 11.32
CA ILE A 147 2.04 5.67 11.40
C ILE A 147 0.84 5.09 10.63
N ARG A 148 1.02 4.77 9.35
CA ARG A 148 -0.07 4.44 8.40
C ARG A 148 -1.01 3.32 8.85
N PRO A 149 -0.54 2.12 9.23
CA PRO A 149 -1.43 1.03 9.63
C PRO A 149 -2.12 1.32 10.97
N CYS A 150 -1.49 2.13 11.82
CA CYS A 150 -1.94 2.36 13.19
C CYS A 150 -2.92 3.53 13.29
N VAL A 151 -2.76 4.61 12.53
CA VAL A 151 -3.59 5.83 12.66
C VAL A 151 -5.07 5.57 12.34
N VAL A 152 -5.35 4.85 11.26
CA VAL A 152 -6.73 4.54 10.84
C VAL A 152 -7.42 3.70 11.89
N ALA A 153 -6.74 2.66 12.36
CA ALA A 153 -7.25 1.75 13.38
C ALA A 153 -7.41 2.49 14.72
N PHE A 154 -6.43 3.30 15.11
CA PHE A 154 -6.46 4.10 16.34
C PHE A 154 -7.61 5.11 16.35
N GLY A 155 -7.92 5.73 15.22
CA GLY A 155 -9.05 6.66 15.12
C GLY A 155 -10.41 5.95 15.15
N ALA A 156 -10.51 4.75 14.56
CA ALA A 156 -11.70 3.92 14.70
C ALA A 156 -11.92 3.48 16.16
N ASP A 157 -10.86 3.12 16.88
CA ASP A 157 -10.92 2.71 18.30
C ASP A 157 -11.42 3.81 19.25
N GLN A 158 -11.51 5.06 18.78
CA GLN A 158 -12.06 6.16 19.59
C GLN A 158 -13.59 6.08 19.72
N PHE A 159 -14.27 5.28 18.90
CA PHE A 159 -15.71 5.10 18.93
C PHE A 159 -16.07 3.70 19.46
N ASP A 160 -17.09 3.62 20.33
CA ASP A 160 -17.56 2.32 20.81
C ASP A 160 -18.61 1.73 19.85
N GLU A 161 -18.27 0.64 19.17
CA GLU A 161 -19.21 -0.04 18.26
C GLU A 161 -20.35 -0.75 18.98
N THR A 162 -20.23 -0.98 20.30
CA THR A 162 -21.29 -1.63 21.09
C THR A 162 -22.45 -0.69 21.42
N ASP A 163 -22.25 0.62 21.29
CA ASP A 163 -23.28 1.63 21.47
C ASP A 163 -23.94 1.96 20.10
N PRO A 164 -25.24 1.65 19.90
CA PRO A 164 -25.92 1.88 18.62
C PRO A 164 -25.89 3.35 18.18
N ASN A 165 -25.81 4.31 19.11
CA ASN A 165 -25.68 5.74 18.78
C ASN A 165 -24.26 6.15 18.33
N GLN A 166 -23.25 5.35 18.65
CA GLN A 166 -21.85 5.60 18.27
C GLN A 166 -21.46 4.88 16.98
N SER A 167 -22.10 3.76 16.63
CA SER A 167 -21.91 3.08 15.34
C SER A 167 -22.09 4.02 14.13
N THR A 168 -23.09 4.91 14.18
CA THR A 168 -23.34 5.91 13.14
C THR A 168 -22.27 7.01 13.11
N LYS A 169 -21.58 7.26 14.23
CA LYS A 169 -20.47 8.23 14.32
C LYS A 169 -19.18 7.66 13.70
N THR A 170 -18.95 6.35 13.79
CA THR A 170 -17.82 5.67 13.15
C THR A 170 -17.84 5.81 11.62
N TRP A 171 -19.01 5.69 10.99
CA TRP A 171 -19.13 5.93 9.53
C TRP A 171 -18.81 7.38 9.14
N LYS A 172 -19.29 8.35 9.94
CA LYS A 172 -18.96 9.77 9.74
C LYS A 172 -17.45 10.03 9.88
N TYR A 173 -16.78 9.35 10.81
CA TYR A 173 -15.33 9.41 10.95
C TYR A 173 -14.62 8.96 9.68
N PHE A 174 -14.97 7.79 9.13
CA PHE A 174 -14.33 7.29 7.92
C PHE A 174 -14.52 8.23 6.72
N ASN A 175 -15.72 8.78 6.51
CA ASN A 175 -15.94 9.73 5.43
C ASN A 175 -15.09 10.99 5.56
N TRP A 176 -15.01 11.57 6.77
CA TRP A 176 -14.16 12.74 7.01
C TRP A 176 -12.67 12.41 6.85
N TYR A 177 -12.24 11.25 7.34
CA TYR A 177 -10.88 10.76 7.16
C TYR A 177 -10.50 10.69 5.68
N TYR A 178 -11.33 10.07 4.84
CA TYR A 178 -11.09 9.99 3.39
C TYR A 178 -11.11 11.36 2.71
N PHE A 179 -12.03 12.25 3.11
CA PHE A 179 -12.07 13.61 2.58
C PHE A 179 -10.79 14.40 2.90
N VAL A 180 -10.35 14.40 4.17
CA VAL A 180 -9.14 15.09 4.60
C VAL A 180 -7.91 14.53 3.86
N MET A 181 -7.80 13.21 3.77
CA MET A 181 -6.73 12.55 3.03
C MET A 181 -6.71 13.00 1.55
N GLY A 182 -7.85 13.00 0.88
CA GLY A 182 -7.95 13.41 -0.53
C GLY A 182 -7.54 14.86 -0.76
N VAL A 183 -7.99 15.78 0.10
CA VAL A 183 -7.59 17.21 0.03
C VAL A 183 -6.09 17.37 0.25
N SER A 184 -5.51 16.70 1.26
CA SER A 184 -4.07 16.75 1.52
C SER A 184 -3.24 16.23 0.35
N MET A 185 -3.67 15.13 -0.28
CA MET A 185 -2.98 14.59 -1.47
C MET A 185 -3.04 15.56 -2.64
N LEU A 186 -4.20 16.17 -2.92
CA LEU A 186 -4.36 17.16 -3.99
C LEU A 186 -3.49 18.40 -3.75
N LEU A 187 -3.47 18.93 -2.54
CA LEU A 187 -2.60 20.05 -2.16
C LEU A 187 -1.11 19.70 -2.31
N ALA A 188 -0.74 18.46 -1.99
CA ALA A 188 0.62 17.97 -2.14
C ALA A 188 1.06 17.93 -3.62
N VAL A 189 0.28 17.30 -4.50
CA VAL A 189 0.66 17.17 -5.92
C VAL A 189 0.55 18.47 -6.73
N THR A 190 -0.17 19.48 -6.22
CA THR A 190 -0.33 20.78 -6.87
C THR A 190 0.52 21.86 -6.21
N ALA A 191 0.05 22.43 -5.10
CA ALA A 191 0.64 23.59 -4.44
C ALA A 191 2.05 23.29 -3.92
N LEU A 192 2.26 22.14 -3.28
CA LEU A 192 3.57 21.81 -2.71
C LEU A 192 4.61 21.51 -3.79
N VAL A 193 4.26 20.74 -4.81
CA VAL A 193 5.13 20.53 -5.98
C VAL A 193 5.44 21.84 -6.70
N TYR A 194 4.46 22.76 -6.81
CA TYR A 194 4.70 24.09 -7.37
C TYR A 194 5.75 24.88 -6.56
N VAL A 195 5.67 24.84 -5.23
CA VAL A 195 6.67 25.48 -4.35
C VAL A 195 8.04 24.83 -4.54
N GLN A 196 8.12 23.50 -4.63
CA GLN A 196 9.40 22.79 -4.84
C GLN A 196 10.08 23.19 -6.15
N ASP A 197 9.31 23.25 -7.25
CA ASP A 197 9.86 23.52 -8.59
C ASP A 197 10.11 25.01 -8.87
N ASN A 198 9.25 25.92 -8.40
CA ASN A 198 9.32 27.34 -8.77
C ASN A 198 9.88 28.26 -7.68
N VAL A 199 9.75 27.89 -6.40
CA VAL A 199 10.23 28.72 -5.28
C VAL A 199 11.54 28.16 -4.72
N GLY A 200 11.60 26.84 -4.55
CA GLY A 200 12.82 26.12 -4.20
C GLY A 200 12.61 24.98 -3.20
N TRP A 201 13.56 24.04 -3.23
CA TRP A 201 13.53 22.80 -2.43
C TRP A 201 13.55 23.01 -0.91
N GLY A 202 14.25 24.03 -0.41
CA GLY A 202 14.31 24.32 1.02
C GLY A 202 12.94 24.61 1.63
N LEU A 203 12.14 25.47 0.99
CA LEU A 203 10.76 25.76 1.42
C LEU A 203 9.82 24.59 1.10
N GLY A 204 9.99 23.96 -0.07
CA GLY A 204 9.17 22.82 -0.49
C GLY A 204 9.26 21.58 0.42
N LEU A 205 10.38 21.38 1.13
CA LEU A 205 10.54 20.32 2.12
C LEU A 205 10.34 20.83 3.56
N GLY A 206 10.66 22.10 3.82
CA GLY A 206 10.51 22.73 5.13
C GLY A 206 9.05 22.91 5.57
N ILE A 207 8.15 23.31 4.67
CA ILE A 207 6.72 23.49 4.99
C ILE A 207 6.11 22.18 5.55
N PRO A 208 6.21 21.02 4.87
CA PRO A 208 5.74 19.75 5.42
C PRO A 208 6.44 19.34 6.73
N THR A 209 7.73 19.64 6.86
CA THR A 209 8.52 19.28 8.05
C THR A 209 8.03 20.04 9.29
N ILE A 210 7.73 21.34 9.16
CA ILE A 210 7.18 22.16 10.24
C ILE A 210 5.74 21.74 10.54
N ALA A 211 4.93 21.51 9.51
CA ALA A 211 3.55 21.06 9.67
C ALA A 211 3.47 19.73 10.45
N MET A 212 4.32 18.77 10.09
CA MET A 212 4.42 17.48 10.78
C MET A 212 4.90 17.64 12.24
N PHE A 213 5.85 18.53 12.50
CA PHE A 213 6.29 18.81 13.87
C PHE A 213 5.14 19.33 14.76
N LEU A 214 4.36 20.27 14.23
CA LEU A 214 3.19 20.81 14.93
C LEU A 214 2.09 19.74 15.11
N SER A 215 1.90 18.85 14.12
CA SER A 215 0.90 17.79 14.22
C SER A 215 1.27 16.73 15.27
N ILE A 216 2.57 16.44 15.45
CA ILE A 216 3.05 15.55 16.50
C ILE A 216 2.75 16.12 17.89
N ILE A 217 3.03 17.41 18.09
CA ILE A 217 2.71 18.11 19.36
C ILE A 217 1.22 18.03 19.63
N ALA A 218 0.38 18.35 18.63
CA ALA A 218 -1.07 18.26 18.75
C ALA A 218 -1.52 16.82 19.09
N PHE A 219 -0.97 15.82 18.42
CA PHE A 219 -1.29 14.42 18.65
C PHE A 219 -0.98 13.99 20.09
N ILE A 220 0.18 14.36 20.63
CA ILE A 220 0.59 14.04 22.01
C ILE A 220 -0.27 14.80 23.04
N ILE A 221 -0.59 16.07 22.80
CA ILE A 221 -1.50 16.85 23.67
C ILE A 221 -2.88 16.19 23.78
N GLY A 222 -3.32 15.49 22.73
CA GLY A 222 -4.56 14.71 22.72
C GLY A 222 -4.55 13.46 23.61
N TYR A 223 -3.39 13.02 24.14
CA TYR A 223 -3.26 11.79 24.94
C TYR A 223 -4.32 11.56 26.02
N PRO A 224 -4.65 12.53 26.91
CA PRO A 224 -5.64 12.32 27.96
C PRO A 224 -7.07 12.12 27.44
N LEU A 225 -7.32 12.49 26.17
CA LEU A 225 -8.62 12.36 25.52
C LEU A 225 -8.79 11.01 24.81
N TYR A 226 -7.70 10.32 24.47
CA TYR A 226 -7.78 9.08 23.70
C TYR A 226 -8.21 7.87 24.53
N ARG A 227 -8.94 6.97 23.87
CA ARG A 227 -9.17 5.60 24.31
C ARG A 227 -8.04 4.72 23.76
N ASN A 228 -7.28 4.10 24.66
CA ASN A 228 -6.23 3.13 24.31
C ASN A 228 -6.74 1.72 24.61
N LEU A 229 -6.58 0.81 23.64
CA LEU A 229 -6.89 -0.61 23.77
C LEU A 229 -5.61 -1.40 24.03
N ASP A 230 -5.72 -2.48 24.80
CA ASP A 230 -4.60 -3.38 25.08
C ASP A 230 -4.26 -4.24 23.85
N PRO A 231 -2.98 -4.59 23.62
CA PRO A 231 -2.55 -5.41 22.49
C PRO A 231 -3.17 -6.82 22.51
N ALA A 232 -3.73 -7.28 21.38
CA ALA A 232 -4.43 -8.57 21.26
C ALA A 232 -3.53 -9.75 20.83
N GLY A 233 -2.22 -9.55 20.72
CA GLY A 233 -1.24 -10.57 20.31
C GLY A 233 -1.13 -10.76 18.80
N SER A 234 -0.07 -11.43 18.33
CA SER A 234 0.27 -11.48 16.90
C SER A 234 -0.36 -12.65 16.13
N PRO A 235 -1.11 -12.37 15.03
CA PRO A 235 -1.57 -13.40 14.10
C PRO A 235 -0.44 -14.20 13.42
N PHE A 236 0.74 -13.60 13.22
CA PHE A 236 1.88 -14.26 12.59
C PHE A 236 2.39 -15.45 13.41
N THR A 237 2.37 -15.34 14.74
CA THR A 237 2.77 -16.42 15.64
C THR A 237 1.90 -17.66 15.42
N ARG A 238 0.58 -17.48 15.17
CA ARG A 238 -0.34 -18.60 14.90
C ARG A 238 0.00 -19.31 13.58
N LEU A 239 0.31 -18.56 12.53
CA LEU A 239 0.70 -19.14 11.23
C LEU A 239 2.00 -19.93 11.33
N LEU A 240 2.98 -19.41 12.07
CA LEU A 240 4.25 -20.09 12.32
C LEU A 240 4.05 -21.37 13.15
N GLN A 241 3.18 -21.32 14.17
CA GLN A 241 2.81 -22.49 14.97
C GLN A 241 2.26 -23.63 14.12
N VAL A 242 1.34 -23.34 13.21
CA VAL A 242 0.78 -24.33 12.27
C VAL A 242 1.87 -24.89 11.35
N SER A 243 2.71 -24.03 10.79
CA SER A 243 3.80 -24.43 9.88
C SER A 243 4.81 -25.36 10.58
N VAL A 244 5.23 -24.99 11.79
CA VAL A 244 6.16 -25.78 12.62
C VAL A 244 5.52 -27.10 13.04
N ALA A 245 4.26 -27.10 13.46
CA ALA A 245 3.53 -28.32 13.83
C ALA A 245 3.38 -29.28 12.64
N ALA A 246 3.01 -28.78 11.46
CA ALA A 246 2.93 -29.58 10.24
C ALA A 246 4.29 -30.18 9.85
N PHE A 247 5.36 -29.39 9.97
CA PHE A 247 6.72 -29.87 9.68
C PHE A 247 7.20 -30.94 10.68
N ARG A 248 6.94 -30.74 11.98
CA ARG A 248 7.25 -31.75 13.03
C ARG A 248 6.52 -33.05 12.78
N LYS A 249 5.25 -32.98 12.38
CA LYS A 249 4.37 -34.12 12.09
C LYS A 249 4.48 -34.63 10.65
N ARG A 250 5.47 -34.18 9.86
CA ARG A 250 5.58 -34.51 8.42
C ARG A 250 5.68 -36.01 8.11
N LYS A 251 6.21 -36.82 9.05
CA LYS A 251 6.36 -38.27 8.90
C LYS A 251 5.08 -39.07 9.19
N LEU A 252 4.05 -38.45 9.77
CA LEU A 252 2.78 -39.14 10.07
C LEU A 252 2.01 -39.44 8.79
N SER A 253 1.30 -40.57 8.78
CA SER A 253 0.30 -40.89 7.75
C SER A 253 -0.87 -39.90 7.82
N MET A 254 -1.44 -39.57 6.66
CA MET A 254 -2.65 -38.74 6.64
C MET A 254 -3.85 -39.54 7.15
N VAL A 255 -4.75 -38.85 7.83
CA VAL A 255 -5.99 -39.44 8.33
C VAL A 255 -7.03 -39.48 7.21
N SER A 256 -7.75 -40.61 7.10
CA SER A 256 -8.74 -40.85 6.04
C SER A 256 -10.06 -40.12 6.29
N ASP A 257 -10.44 -39.91 7.57
CA ASP A 257 -11.64 -39.17 7.97
C ASP A 257 -11.26 -37.78 8.55
N PRO A 258 -11.69 -36.67 7.90
CA PRO A 258 -11.47 -35.31 8.41
C PRO A 258 -12.04 -35.04 9.81
N LYS A 259 -13.02 -35.83 10.28
CA LYS A 259 -13.62 -35.67 11.61
C LYS A 259 -12.66 -36.04 12.75
N LEU A 260 -11.61 -36.80 12.45
CA LEU A 260 -10.58 -37.21 13.41
C LEU A 260 -9.52 -36.12 13.65
N LEU A 261 -9.55 -35.04 12.87
CA LEU A 261 -8.65 -33.90 13.08
C LEU A 261 -9.06 -33.11 14.33
N TYR A 262 -8.08 -32.57 15.04
CA TYR A 262 -8.28 -31.82 16.27
C TYR A 262 -9.14 -30.57 16.03
N GLN A 263 -10.26 -30.47 16.75
CA GLN A 263 -11.14 -29.31 16.77
C GLN A 263 -11.38 -28.89 18.22
N ASN A 264 -11.31 -27.58 18.51
CA ASN A 264 -11.59 -27.06 19.84
C ASN A 264 -12.33 -25.72 19.72
N LYS A 265 -13.65 -25.77 19.96
CA LYS A 265 -14.53 -24.60 19.81
C LYS A 265 -14.21 -23.49 20.83
N GLU A 266 -13.77 -23.83 22.04
CA GLU A 266 -13.42 -22.86 23.08
C GLU A 266 -12.11 -22.12 22.76
N LEU A 267 -11.11 -22.87 22.28
CA LEU A 267 -9.82 -22.30 21.86
C LEU A 267 -9.95 -21.39 20.63
N ASP A 268 -10.90 -21.71 19.73
CA ASP A 268 -11.14 -20.98 18.49
C ASP A 268 -12.18 -19.86 18.64
N ALA A 269 -12.95 -19.81 19.73
CA ALA A 269 -13.97 -18.78 19.98
C ALA A 269 -13.47 -17.32 19.81
N PRO A 270 -12.28 -16.91 20.31
CA PRO A 270 -11.81 -15.54 20.12
C PRO A 270 -11.39 -15.21 18.68
N ILE A 271 -11.19 -16.23 17.83
CA ILE A 271 -10.69 -16.08 16.46
C ILE A 271 -11.72 -16.41 15.36
N SER A 272 -12.89 -16.93 15.75
CA SER A 272 -13.97 -17.39 14.82
C SER A 272 -15.29 -16.61 14.99
N ILE A 273 -15.22 -15.34 15.39
CA ILE A 273 -16.36 -14.49 15.81
C ILE A 273 -17.50 -14.41 14.77
N GLY A 274 -17.18 -14.41 13.48
CA GLY A 274 -18.10 -14.35 12.34
C GLY A 274 -18.14 -15.63 11.50
N GLY A 275 -17.57 -16.73 12.00
CA GLY A 275 -17.76 -18.07 11.45
C GLY A 275 -16.50 -18.94 11.49
N ARG A 276 -16.72 -20.25 11.53
CA ARG A 276 -15.63 -21.23 11.59
C ARG A 276 -15.24 -21.66 10.17
N LEU A 277 -13.94 -21.55 9.87
CA LEU A 277 -13.38 -22.10 8.64
C LEU A 277 -13.47 -23.63 8.64
N LEU A 278 -14.03 -24.18 7.55
CA LEU A 278 -14.21 -25.61 7.36
C LEU A 278 -13.02 -26.25 6.65
N HIS A 279 -12.78 -27.53 6.93
CA HIS A 279 -11.72 -28.30 6.33
C HIS A 279 -11.83 -28.35 4.80
N THR A 280 -10.73 -28.03 4.11
CA THR A 280 -10.62 -28.09 2.65
C THR A 280 -9.70 -29.23 2.20
N LYS A 281 -10.02 -29.84 1.05
CA LYS A 281 -9.25 -30.95 0.46
C LYS A 281 -7.89 -30.53 -0.12
N HIS A 282 -7.62 -29.22 -0.23
CA HIS A 282 -6.38 -28.68 -0.77
C HIS A 282 -5.28 -28.63 0.31
N MET A 283 -4.02 -28.75 -0.11
CA MET A 283 -2.85 -28.65 0.77
C MET A 283 -2.90 -29.60 2.00
N LYS A 284 -3.30 -30.87 1.78
CA LYS A 284 -3.53 -31.83 2.87
C LYS A 284 -2.33 -32.08 3.80
N PHE A 285 -1.11 -31.80 3.33
CA PHE A 285 0.08 -31.92 4.15
C PHE A 285 0.06 -30.98 5.39
N LEU A 286 -0.66 -29.85 5.31
CA LEU A 286 -0.83 -28.94 6.45
C LEU A 286 -1.79 -29.48 7.51
N ASP A 287 -2.70 -30.39 7.14
CA ASP A 287 -3.62 -31.04 8.08
C ASP A 287 -2.88 -31.90 9.11
N LYS A 288 -1.62 -32.26 8.82
CA LYS A 288 -0.76 -32.96 9.77
C LYS A 288 -0.55 -32.18 11.07
N ALA A 289 -0.66 -30.84 11.06
CA ALA A 289 -0.62 -30.02 12.26
C ALA A 289 -1.80 -30.27 13.23
N ALA A 290 -2.93 -30.80 12.71
CA ALA A 290 -4.14 -31.09 13.47
C ALA A 290 -4.32 -32.59 13.80
N ILE A 291 -3.34 -33.44 13.46
CA ILE A 291 -3.38 -34.86 13.83
C ILE A 291 -2.98 -35.01 15.29
N VAL A 292 -3.83 -35.66 16.09
CA VAL A 292 -3.55 -35.97 17.50
C VAL A 292 -2.57 -37.14 17.61
N THR A 293 -1.53 -36.99 18.41
CA THR A 293 -0.53 -38.03 18.74
C THR A 293 -0.49 -38.24 20.25
N GLU A 294 -0.07 -39.43 20.71
CA GLU A 294 0.01 -39.76 22.15
C GLU A 294 0.88 -38.77 22.93
N GLU A 295 1.98 -38.33 22.32
CA GLU A 295 2.90 -37.34 22.88
C GLU A 295 2.31 -35.91 23.01
N ASP A 296 1.11 -35.64 22.48
CA ASP A 296 0.44 -34.34 22.65
C ASP A 296 -0.20 -34.19 24.06
N ASN A 297 -0.24 -35.27 24.87
CA ASN A 297 -0.63 -35.27 26.29
C ASN A 297 -1.89 -34.43 26.60
N LEU A 298 -2.99 -34.69 25.88
CA LEU A 298 -4.28 -34.02 26.07
C LEU A 298 -4.89 -34.38 27.44
N LYS A 299 -4.46 -33.69 28.50
CA LYS A 299 -5.10 -33.77 29.82
C LYS A 299 -6.38 -32.93 29.82
N ALA A 300 -7.44 -33.42 30.47
CA ALA A 300 -8.68 -32.67 30.63
C ALA A 300 -8.39 -31.30 31.29
N GLY A 301 -8.80 -30.21 30.64
CA GLY A 301 -8.63 -28.83 31.13
C GLY A 301 -7.30 -28.13 30.82
N HIS A 302 -6.37 -28.74 30.09
CA HIS A 302 -5.16 -28.06 29.60
C HIS A 302 -5.21 -27.78 28.11
N THR A 303 -4.88 -26.54 27.71
CA THR A 303 -4.70 -26.20 26.30
C THR A 303 -3.43 -26.87 25.77
N PRO A 304 -3.48 -27.59 24.64
CA PRO A 304 -2.30 -28.23 24.06
C PRO A 304 -1.27 -27.20 23.61
N ASN A 305 0.00 -27.62 23.54
CA ASN A 305 1.07 -26.74 23.03
C ASN A 305 0.83 -26.41 21.54
N PRO A 306 0.56 -25.14 21.19
CA PRO A 306 0.21 -24.76 19.83
C PRO A 306 1.37 -24.92 18.83
N TRP A 307 2.62 -25.06 19.31
CA TRP A 307 3.77 -25.37 18.45
C TRP A 307 3.83 -26.84 18.00
N ARG A 308 2.88 -27.68 18.44
CA ARG A 308 2.87 -29.12 18.17
C ARG A 308 1.50 -29.63 17.71
N LEU A 309 0.41 -29.10 18.25
CA LEU A 309 -0.96 -29.44 17.87
C LEU A 309 -1.79 -28.16 17.65
N ASN A 310 -2.42 -28.04 16.49
CA ASN A 310 -3.30 -26.93 16.13
C ASN A 310 -4.69 -27.42 15.77
N THR A 311 -5.69 -26.54 15.87
CA THR A 311 -7.06 -26.83 15.44
C THR A 311 -7.18 -26.77 13.91
N VAL A 312 -8.16 -27.50 13.35
CA VAL A 312 -8.51 -27.41 11.92
C VAL A 312 -8.74 -25.96 11.49
N HIS A 313 -9.37 -25.15 12.33
CA HIS A 313 -9.60 -23.74 12.04
C HIS A 313 -8.30 -22.99 11.73
N ARG A 314 -7.30 -23.08 12.63
CA ARG A 314 -5.97 -22.45 12.46
C ARG A 314 -5.22 -22.98 11.23
N VAL A 315 -5.36 -24.27 10.91
CA VAL A 315 -4.80 -24.85 9.69
C VAL A 315 -5.43 -24.21 8.45
N GLU A 316 -6.75 -24.05 8.44
CA GLU A 316 -7.47 -23.41 7.35
C GLU A 316 -7.19 -21.90 7.24
N GLU A 317 -6.85 -21.22 8.35
CA GLU A 317 -6.34 -19.84 8.31
C GLU A 317 -5.09 -19.74 7.43
N LEU A 318 -4.11 -20.62 7.67
CA LEU A 318 -2.87 -20.68 6.90
C LEU A 318 -3.14 -21.07 5.43
N LYS A 319 -3.97 -22.10 5.20
CA LYS A 319 -4.34 -22.50 3.84
C LYS A 319 -5.04 -21.39 3.07
N SER A 320 -5.87 -20.57 3.72
CA SER A 320 -6.53 -19.43 3.06
C SER A 320 -5.49 -18.43 2.55
N ILE A 321 -4.52 -18.05 3.39
CA ILE A 321 -3.46 -17.12 3.02
C ILE A 321 -2.59 -17.66 1.86
N ILE A 322 -2.22 -18.94 1.90
CA ILE A 322 -1.44 -19.56 0.82
C ILE A 322 -2.25 -19.59 -0.49
N ARG A 323 -3.56 -19.89 -0.44
CA ARG A 323 -4.45 -19.86 -1.62
C ARG A 323 -4.56 -18.48 -2.25
N MET A 324 -4.46 -17.41 -1.46
CA MET A 324 -4.50 -16.03 -1.95
C MET A 324 -3.17 -15.62 -2.62
N GLY A 325 -2.07 -16.30 -2.30
CA GLY A 325 -0.72 -16.00 -2.79
C GLY A 325 -0.56 -15.87 -4.32
N PRO A 326 -1.11 -16.78 -5.14
CA PRO A 326 -1.02 -16.64 -6.60
C PRO A 326 -1.71 -15.39 -7.15
N ILE A 327 -2.88 -15.04 -6.63
CA ILE A 327 -3.60 -13.82 -7.04
C ILE A 327 -2.85 -12.57 -6.53
N TRP A 328 -2.33 -12.62 -5.30
CA TRP A 328 -1.46 -11.59 -4.74
C TRP A 328 -0.25 -11.31 -5.65
N ALA A 329 0.42 -12.37 -6.13
CA ALA A 329 1.59 -12.27 -6.98
C ALA A 329 1.29 -11.61 -8.32
N ALA A 330 0.10 -11.85 -8.90
CA ALA A 330 -0.31 -11.19 -10.13
C ALA A 330 -0.38 -9.65 -9.97
N GLY A 331 -0.70 -9.15 -8.77
CA GLY A 331 -0.75 -7.72 -8.48
C GLY A 331 0.61 -7.00 -8.55
N ILE A 332 1.72 -7.74 -8.38
CA ILE A 332 3.09 -7.19 -8.34
C ILE A 332 3.42 -6.44 -9.64
N LEU A 333 3.13 -7.04 -10.80
CA LEU A 333 3.46 -6.45 -12.10
C LEU A 333 2.62 -5.24 -12.47
N LEU A 334 1.42 -5.09 -11.89
CA LEU A 334 0.66 -3.85 -12.03
C LEU A 334 1.36 -2.70 -11.30
N ILE A 335 1.84 -2.95 -10.08
CA ILE A 335 2.61 -1.94 -9.33
C ILE A 335 3.93 -1.62 -10.05
N THR A 336 4.60 -2.61 -10.64
CA THR A 336 5.81 -2.38 -11.45
C THR A 336 5.54 -1.41 -12.61
N ALA A 337 4.39 -1.53 -13.29
CA ALA A 337 4.02 -0.59 -14.34
C ALA A 337 3.66 0.80 -13.77
N TYR A 338 2.97 0.85 -12.63
CA TYR A 338 2.64 2.09 -11.92
C TYR A 338 3.89 2.90 -11.56
N ALA A 339 4.92 2.23 -11.07
CA ALA A 339 6.17 2.86 -10.67
C ALA A 339 6.86 3.67 -11.80
N GLN A 340 6.53 3.38 -13.07
CA GLN A 340 7.07 4.15 -14.21
C GLN A 340 6.48 5.56 -14.33
N GLN A 341 5.34 5.84 -13.69
CA GLN A 341 4.74 7.19 -13.70
C GLN A 341 5.59 8.20 -12.94
N SER A 342 6.06 7.82 -11.75
CA SER A 342 6.86 8.69 -10.89
C SER A 342 8.34 8.75 -11.28
N THR A 343 8.77 7.95 -12.27
CA THR A 343 10.15 7.89 -12.76
C THR A 343 10.25 8.40 -14.19
N PHE A 344 10.18 7.53 -15.20
CA PHE A 344 10.40 7.91 -16.60
C PHE A 344 9.31 8.83 -17.16
N SER A 345 8.04 8.62 -16.79
CA SER A 345 6.95 9.49 -17.27
C SER A 345 7.12 10.92 -16.77
N LEU A 346 7.67 11.09 -15.56
CA LEU A 346 8.02 12.41 -15.05
C LEU A 346 9.12 13.08 -15.86
N GLN A 347 10.13 12.32 -16.27
CA GLN A 347 11.22 12.84 -17.09
C GLN A 347 10.77 13.18 -18.51
N GLN A 348 9.87 12.38 -19.09
CA GLN A 348 9.19 12.74 -20.33
C GLN A 348 8.49 14.10 -20.16
N ALA A 349 7.70 14.27 -19.10
CA ALA A 349 6.99 15.52 -18.84
C ALA A 349 7.95 16.71 -18.69
N LYS A 350 9.12 16.52 -18.07
CA LYS A 350 10.15 17.56 -17.94
C LYS A 350 10.73 18.01 -19.29
N SER A 351 10.81 17.10 -20.26
CA SER A 351 11.32 17.40 -21.62
C SER A 351 10.29 18.04 -22.56
N MET A 352 9.02 18.07 -22.18
CA MET A 352 7.90 18.52 -23.02
C MET A 352 7.44 19.93 -22.67
N ASP A 353 6.67 20.56 -23.56
CA ASP A 353 6.07 21.86 -23.29
C ASP A 353 4.93 21.74 -22.26
N ARG A 354 5.13 22.39 -21.11
CA ARG A 354 4.23 22.34 -19.94
C ARG A 354 3.38 23.60 -19.76
N HIS A 355 3.35 24.50 -20.74
CA HIS A 355 2.53 25.71 -20.66
C HIS A 355 1.03 25.37 -20.77
N LEU A 356 0.27 25.73 -19.73
CA LEU A 356 -1.20 25.68 -19.74
C LEU A 356 -1.78 26.99 -20.30
N SER A 357 -1.11 28.11 -20.03
CA SER A 357 -1.42 29.43 -20.56
C SER A 357 -0.10 30.12 -20.94
N LYS A 358 -0.19 31.32 -21.54
CA LYS A 358 1.00 32.13 -21.87
C LYS A 358 1.85 32.50 -20.65
N SER A 359 1.30 32.46 -19.44
CA SER A 359 1.97 32.90 -18.21
C SER A 359 2.18 31.78 -17.18
N PHE A 360 1.62 30.59 -17.39
CA PHE A 360 1.64 29.53 -16.39
C PHE A 360 2.14 28.20 -16.97
N GLN A 361 3.21 27.69 -16.37
CA GLN A 361 3.81 26.40 -16.67
C GLN A 361 3.53 25.42 -15.52
N ILE A 362 2.93 24.28 -15.83
CA ILE A 362 2.62 23.26 -14.83
C ILE A 362 3.93 22.54 -14.40
N PRO A 363 4.17 22.33 -13.10
CA PRO A 363 5.26 21.48 -12.62
C PRO A 363 5.16 20.06 -13.19
N ALA A 364 6.28 19.43 -13.56
CA ALA A 364 6.25 18.10 -14.16
C ALA A 364 5.61 17.09 -13.18
N GLY A 365 5.90 17.23 -11.87
CA GLY A 365 5.36 16.39 -10.78
C GLY A 365 3.83 16.38 -10.74
N SER A 366 3.22 17.50 -11.09
CA SER A 366 1.78 17.68 -11.01
C SER A 366 1.00 16.92 -12.08
N MET A 367 1.66 16.26 -13.05
CA MET A 367 0.98 15.37 -14.01
C MET A 367 0.25 14.19 -13.32
N SER A 368 0.69 13.81 -12.12
CA SER A 368 0.02 12.82 -11.26
C SER A 368 -1.42 13.21 -10.86
N VAL A 369 -1.78 14.50 -10.92
CA VAL A 369 -3.17 14.97 -10.71
C VAL A 369 -4.14 14.25 -11.64
N PHE A 370 -3.77 14.02 -12.91
CA PHE A 370 -4.63 13.34 -13.87
C PHE A 370 -4.88 11.88 -13.48
N THR A 371 -3.89 11.18 -12.89
CA THR A 371 -4.08 9.84 -12.32
C THR A 371 -5.07 9.90 -11.16
N MET A 372 -4.85 10.79 -10.19
CA MET A 372 -5.70 10.91 -8.99
C MET A 372 -7.14 11.29 -9.33
N THR A 373 -7.35 12.29 -10.19
CA THR A 373 -8.69 12.72 -10.62
C THR A 373 -9.39 11.62 -11.41
N SER A 374 -8.68 10.93 -12.29
CA SER A 374 -9.23 9.80 -13.06
C SER A 374 -9.66 8.65 -12.15
N MET A 375 -8.83 8.30 -11.16
CA MET A 375 -9.14 7.28 -10.15
C MET A 375 -10.41 7.66 -9.36
N LEU A 376 -10.46 8.86 -8.78
CA LEU A 376 -11.62 9.33 -8.00
C LEU A 376 -12.91 9.39 -8.83
N THR A 377 -12.81 9.88 -10.07
CA THR A 377 -13.95 9.94 -10.99
C THR A 377 -14.45 8.54 -11.33
N THR A 378 -13.53 7.60 -11.57
CA THR A 378 -13.87 6.20 -11.86
C THR A 378 -14.60 5.55 -10.68
N ILE A 379 -14.15 5.78 -9.45
CA ILE A 379 -14.82 5.26 -8.25
C ILE A 379 -16.25 5.80 -8.15
N ALA A 380 -16.43 7.12 -8.30
CA ALA A 380 -17.75 7.74 -8.26
C ALA A 380 -18.69 7.19 -9.35
N ILE A 381 -18.17 6.99 -10.57
CA ILE A 381 -18.95 6.40 -11.68
C ILE A 381 -19.27 4.93 -11.41
N TYR A 382 -18.31 4.17 -10.89
CA TYR A 382 -18.46 2.76 -10.57
C TYR A 382 -19.59 2.55 -9.55
N ASP A 383 -19.55 3.27 -8.43
CA ASP A 383 -20.53 3.11 -7.37
C ASP A 383 -21.92 3.65 -7.75
N ARG A 384 -21.98 4.78 -8.46
CA ARG A 384 -23.26 5.45 -8.75
C ARG A 384 -24.00 4.86 -9.95
N PHE A 385 -23.27 4.37 -10.95
CA PHE A 385 -23.86 3.93 -12.21
C PHE A 385 -23.59 2.46 -12.50
N PHE A 386 -22.34 2.01 -12.37
CA PHE A 386 -21.99 0.64 -12.74
C PHE A 386 -22.59 -0.39 -11.77
N VAL A 387 -22.44 -0.22 -10.46
CA VAL A 387 -22.94 -1.19 -9.46
C VAL A 387 -24.47 -1.36 -9.55
N PRO A 388 -25.30 -0.30 -9.59
CA PRO A 388 -26.75 -0.46 -9.71
C PRO A 388 -27.17 -1.13 -11.03
N LEU A 389 -26.47 -0.84 -12.13
CA LEU A 389 -26.75 -1.44 -13.42
C LEU A 389 -26.34 -2.92 -13.45
N ALA A 390 -25.12 -3.22 -13.04
CA ALA A 390 -24.57 -4.56 -13.00
C ALA A 390 -25.39 -5.47 -12.08
N ARG A 391 -25.80 -4.98 -10.90
CA ARG A 391 -26.65 -5.73 -9.96
C ARG A 391 -27.99 -6.17 -10.57
N ARG A 392 -28.56 -5.40 -11.51
CA ARG A 392 -29.79 -5.81 -12.23
C ARG A 392 -29.57 -7.04 -13.11
N TYR A 393 -28.37 -7.24 -13.63
CA TYR A 393 -28.04 -8.35 -14.52
C TYR A 393 -27.39 -9.52 -13.81
N THR A 394 -26.51 -9.27 -12.85
CA THR A 394 -25.72 -10.30 -12.16
C THR A 394 -26.39 -10.83 -10.90
N GLY A 395 -27.33 -10.07 -10.31
CA GLY A 395 -27.93 -10.39 -9.03
C GLY A 395 -26.97 -10.24 -7.82
N LEU A 396 -25.70 -9.90 -8.06
CA LEU A 396 -24.69 -9.73 -7.03
C LEU A 396 -24.82 -8.34 -6.37
N GLU A 397 -24.75 -8.27 -5.05
CA GLU A 397 -24.83 -6.99 -4.32
C GLU A 397 -23.73 -6.01 -4.74
N ARG A 398 -22.54 -6.53 -5.08
CA ARG A 398 -21.37 -5.77 -5.51
C ARG A 398 -21.34 -5.49 -7.03
N GLY A 399 -22.36 -5.90 -7.78
CA GLY A 399 -22.41 -5.78 -9.23
C GLY A 399 -21.57 -6.82 -9.97
N ILE A 400 -20.27 -6.90 -9.72
CA ILE A 400 -19.36 -7.93 -10.27
C ILE A 400 -18.49 -8.54 -9.16
N THR A 401 -17.91 -9.72 -9.42
CA THR A 401 -16.97 -10.32 -8.46
C THR A 401 -15.65 -9.55 -8.42
N PHE A 402 -14.96 -9.56 -7.27
CA PHE A 402 -13.65 -8.90 -7.14
C PHE A 402 -12.60 -9.45 -8.12
N LEU A 403 -12.69 -10.72 -8.52
CA LEU A 403 -11.81 -11.29 -9.56
C LEU A 403 -12.07 -10.67 -10.94
N HIS A 404 -13.34 -10.50 -11.33
CA HIS A 404 -13.65 -9.81 -12.59
C HIS A 404 -13.18 -8.35 -12.54
N ARG A 405 -13.41 -7.67 -11.41
CA ARG A 405 -12.96 -6.29 -11.19
C ARG A 405 -11.44 -6.14 -11.36
N MET A 406 -10.66 -7.05 -10.75
CA MET A 406 -9.20 -7.10 -10.92
C MET A 406 -8.81 -7.39 -12.38
N GLY A 407 -9.46 -8.36 -13.04
CA GLY A 407 -9.21 -8.66 -14.45
C GLY A 407 -9.37 -7.45 -15.37
N ILE A 408 -10.41 -6.64 -15.19
CA ILE A 408 -10.60 -5.38 -15.90
C ILE A 408 -9.44 -4.41 -15.64
N GLY A 409 -9.02 -4.28 -14.38
CA GLY A 409 -7.88 -3.44 -14.00
C GLY A 409 -6.58 -3.83 -14.72
N PHE A 410 -6.27 -5.13 -14.86
CA PHE A 410 -5.11 -5.60 -15.61
C PHE A 410 -5.18 -5.23 -17.09
N VAL A 411 -6.33 -5.41 -17.73
CA VAL A 411 -6.53 -5.04 -19.15
C VAL A 411 -6.31 -3.53 -19.36
N ILE A 412 -6.88 -2.70 -18.49
CA ILE A 412 -6.71 -1.24 -18.59
C ILE A 412 -5.25 -0.84 -18.35
N SER A 413 -4.54 -1.52 -17.43
CA SER A 413 -3.12 -1.27 -17.20
C SER A 413 -2.25 -1.60 -18.42
N ILE A 414 -2.55 -2.68 -19.14
CA ILE A 414 -1.90 -3.01 -20.42
C ILE A 414 -2.14 -1.89 -21.45
N LEU A 415 -3.37 -1.38 -21.55
CA LEU A 415 -3.67 -0.25 -22.44
C LEU A 415 -2.90 1.01 -22.03
N ALA A 416 -2.74 1.27 -20.74
CA ALA A 416 -1.99 2.43 -20.24
C ALA A 416 -0.52 2.39 -20.68
N THR A 417 0.14 1.24 -20.53
CA THR A 417 1.56 1.06 -20.92
C THR A 417 1.74 1.00 -22.43
N LEU A 418 0.78 0.43 -23.15
CA LEU A 418 0.73 0.44 -24.61
C LEU A 418 0.65 1.88 -25.16
N VAL A 419 -0.25 2.69 -24.61
CA VAL A 419 -0.39 4.11 -24.97
C VAL A 419 0.89 4.88 -24.65
N ALA A 420 1.56 4.59 -23.54
CA ALA A 420 2.82 5.22 -23.18
C ALA A 420 3.92 4.98 -24.23
N GLY A 421 4.02 3.76 -24.76
CA GLY A 421 4.92 3.43 -25.86
C GLY A 421 4.67 4.27 -27.12
N PHE A 422 3.41 4.44 -27.53
CA PHE A 422 3.05 5.26 -28.69
C PHE A 422 3.31 6.76 -28.47
N VAL A 423 3.00 7.28 -27.28
CA VAL A 423 3.26 8.68 -26.93
C VAL A 423 4.76 8.96 -26.96
N GLU A 424 5.59 8.03 -26.49
CA GLU A 424 7.05 8.18 -26.54
C GLU A 424 7.59 8.23 -27.97
N ILE A 425 7.10 7.37 -28.87
CA ILE A 425 7.46 7.43 -30.30
C ILE A 425 7.14 8.81 -30.87
N LYS A 426 5.96 9.35 -30.56
CA LYS A 426 5.54 10.67 -31.02
C LYS A 426 6.42 11.79 -30.46
N ARG A 427 6.73 11.76 -29.16
CA ARG A 427 7.62 12.73 -28.49
C ARG A 427 9.01 12.72 -29.12
N LYS A 428 9.57 11.54 -29.36
CA LYS A 428 10.90 11.34 -29.94
C LYS A 428 10.96 11.75 -31.41
N HIS A 429 9.92 11.48 -32.20
CA HIS A 429 9.80 12.01 -33.57
C HIS A 429 9.78 13.55 -33.59
N ALA A 430 9.04 14.19 -32.66
CA ALA A 430 9.04 15.65 -32.55
C ALA A 430 10.43 16.19 -32.16
N ALA A 431 11.15 15.51 -31.27
CA ALA A 431 12.53 15.87 -30.93
C ALA A 431 13.48 15.76 -32.14
N ALA A 432 13.36 14.68 -32.92
CA ALA A 432 14.15 14.47 -34.14
C ALA A 432 13.86 15.53 -35.21
N ALA A 433 12.58 15.81 -35.48
CA ALA A 433 12.15 16.78 -36.48
C ALA A 433 12.65 18.21 -36.20
N ASN A 434 12.88 18.54 -34.92
CA ASN A 434 13.39 19.85 -34.49
C ASN A 434 14.89 19.84 -34.17
N GLY A 435 15.62 18.75 -34.47
CA GLY A 435 17.06 18.66 -34.20
C GLY A 435 17.45 18.60 -32.72
N LEU A 436 16.51 18.31 -31.82
CA LEU A 436 16.69 18.36 -30.37
C LEU A 436 17.17 17.04 -29.73
N LEU A 437 17.57 16.05 -30.54
CA LEU A 437 18.02 14.75 -30.02
C LEU A 437 19.27 14.84 -29.13
N ASN A 438 20.15 15.81 -29.41
CA ASN A 438 21.36 16.05 -28.64
C ASN A 438 21.20 17.14 -27.57
N SER A 439 20.04 17.80 -27.52
CA SER A 439 19.80 18.95 -26.65
C SER A 439 18.90 18.60 -25.46
N HIS A 440 19.08 19.36 -24.38
CA HIS A 440 18.20 19.35 -23.20
C HIS A 440 17.07 20.39 -23.28
N HIS A 441 16.97 21.13 -24.39
CA HIS A 441 15.88 22.09 -24.59
C HIS A 441 14.51 21.41 -24.65
N THR A 442 13.50 22.19 -24.28
CA THR A 442 12.10 21.77 -24.32
C THR A 442 11.69 21.39 -25.73
N ILE A 443 11.14 20.19 -25.88
CA ILE A 443 10.62 19.68 -27.15
C ILE A 443 9.26 20.36 -27.39
N PRO A 444 8.99 20.89 -28.61
CA PRO A 444 7.75 21.59 -28.94
C PRO A 444 6.59 20.61 -29.14
N ILE A 445 6.28 19.84 -28.10
CA ILE A 445 5.13 18.94 -27.99
C ILE A 445 4.49 19.14 -26.62
N SER A 446 3.17 19.33 -26.60
CA SER A 446 2.45 19.57 -25.36
C SER A 446 2.50 18.36 -24.42
N VAL A 447 2.76 18.61 -23.14
CA VAL A 447 2.75 17.60 -22.06
C VAL A 447 1.41 16.88 -21.93
N PHE A 448 0.30 17.46 -22.44
CA PHE A 448 -1.02 16.84 -22.39
C PHE A 448 -1.12 15.54 -23.21
N TRP A 449 -0.18 15.27 -24.11
CA TRP A 449 -0.07 13.95 -24.76
C TRP A 449 0.20 12.81 -23.76
N LEU A 450 0.70 13.11 -22.56
CA LEU A 450 0.85 12.12 -21.49
C LEU A 450 -0.46 11.89 -20.71
N VAL A 451 -1.47 12.77 -20.79
CA VAL A 451 -2.72 12.61 -20.00
C VAL A 451 -3.39 11.25 -20.22
N PRO A 452 -3.51 10.71 -21.45
CA PRO A 452 -4.12 9.39 -21.66
C PRO A 452 -3.47 8.26 -20.85
N GLN A 453 -2.13 8.17 -20.81
CA GLN A 453 -1.44 7.15 -20.02
C GLN A 453 -1.64 7.38 -18.50
N TYR A 454 -1.64 8.63 -18.03
CA TYR A 454 -1.89 8.95 -16.62
C TYR A 454 -3.32 8.59 -16.21
N SER A 455 -4.31 9.01 -17.01
CA SER A 455 -5.72 8.72 -16.76
C SER A 455 -6.03 7.23 -16.80
N LEU A 456 -5.56 6.49 -17.80
CA LEU A 456 -5.77 5.03 -17.89
C LEU A 456 -5.19 4.30 -16.68
N HIS A 457 -4.03 4.74 -16.19
CA HIS A 457 -3.45 4.15 -14.99
C HIS A 457 -4.30 4.40 -13.75
N GLY A 458 -4.86 5.61 -13.60
CA GLY A 458 -5.79 5.92 -12.51
C GLY A 458 -7.08 5.09 -12.58
N ILE A 459 -7.61 4.83 -13.78
CA ILE A 459 -8.75 3.93 -13.97
C ILE A 459 -8.35 2.50 -13.58
N ALA A 460 -7.21 2.01 -14.05
CA ALA A 460 -6.70 0.68 -13.73
C ALA A 460 -6.53 0.49 -12.21
N GLU A 461 -6.05 1.52 -11.51
CA GLU A 461 -5.87 1.52 -10.06
C GLU A 461 -7.22 1.45 -9.31
N ALA A 462 -8.24 2.19 -9.75
CA ALA A 462 -9.58 2.14 -9.16
C ALA A 462 -10.23 0.75 -9.26
N PHE A 463 -9.97 0.01 -10.36
CA PHE A 463 -10.45 -1.36 -10.51
C PHE A 463 -9.57 -2.35 -9.74
N MET A 464 -8.24 -2.26 -9.90
CA MET A 464 -7.30 -3.21 -9.33
C MET A 464 -7.18 -3.07 -7.81
N SER A 465 -6.77 -1.91 -7.30
CA SER A 465 -6.40 -1.75 -5.89
C SER A 465 -7.60 -1.99 -4.98
N ILE A 466 -8.78 -1.49 -5.37
CA ILE A 466 -10.01 -1.73 -4.61
C ILE A 466 -10.43 -3.19 -4.71
N GLY A 467 -10.44 -3.79 -5.91
CA GLY A 467 -10.75 -5.22 -6.06
C GLY A 467 -9.80 -6.13 -5.29
N HIS A 468 -8.52 -5.77 -5.23
CA HIS A 468 -7.50 -6.50 -4.50
C HIS A 468 -7.70 -6.38 -2.98
N LEU A 469 -8.01 -5.18 -2.48
CA LEU A 469 -8.34 -4.95 -1.07
C LEU A 469 -9.63 -5.68 -0.65
N GLU A 470 -10.67 -5.62 -1.49
CA GLU A 470 -11.93 -6.36 -1.29
C GLU A 470 -11.67 -7.87 -1.23
N PHE A 471 -10.88 -8.39 -2.17
CA PHE A 471 -10.46 -9.79 -2.17
C PHE A 471 -9.73 -10.18 -0.88
N PHE A 472 -8.74 -9.39 -0.45
CA PHE A 472 -8.02 -9.66 0.79
C PHE A 472 -8.94 -9.64 2.00
N TYR A 473 -9.78 -8.62 2.11
CA TYR A 473 -10.68 -8.48 3.24
C TYR A 473 -11.69 -9.63 3.31
N ASP A 474 -12.28 -9.97 2.17
CA ASP A 474 -13.34 -10.97 2.07
C ASP A 474 -12.79 -12.38 2.28
N GLN A 475 -11.66 -12.73 1.65
CA GLN A 475 -11.10 -14.08 1.68
C GLN A 475 -10.14 -14.34 2.85
N ALA A 476 -9.67 -13.31 3.55
CA ALA A 476 -8.86 -13.49 4.74
C ALA A 476 -9.65 -14.14 5.88
N PRO A 477 -8.97 -14.94 6.73
CA PRO A 477 -9.51 -15.32 8.02
C PRO A 477 -9.84 -14.08 8.86
N GLU A 478 -10.91 -14.14 9.64
CA GLU A 478 -11.43 -12.96 10.34
C GLU A 478 -10.44 -12.42 11.37
N SER A 479 -9.82 -13.33 12.11
CA SER A 479 -8.77 -13.05 13.08
C SER A 479 -7.49 -12.45 12.45
N MET A 480 -7.42 -12.39 11.11
CA MET A 480 -6.26 -12.00 10.33
C MET A 480 -6.56 -10.95 9.26
N ARG A 481 -7.74 -10.32 9.26
CA ARG A 481 -8.10 -9.32 8.21
C ARG A 481 -7.07 -8.19 8.11
N SER A 482 -6.63 -7.64 9.25
CA SER A 482 -5.58 -6.61 9.28
C SER A 482 -4.26 -7.10 8.66
N THR A 483 -3.83 -8.32 9.01
CA THR A 483 -2.62 -8.94 8.45
C THR A 483 -2.73 -9.22 6.95
N ALA A 484 -3.91 -9.66 6.48
CA ALA A 484 -4.14 -9.88 5.06
C ALA A 484 -4.18 -8.56 4.27
N MET A 485 -4.75 -7.50 4.84
CA MET A 485 -4.62 -6.15 4.28
C MET A 485 -3.16 -5.69 4.25
N ALA A 486 -2.32 -6.15 5.18
CA ALA A 486 -0.89 -5.88 5.14
C ALA A 486 -0.16 -6.57 3.97
N LEU A 487 -0.67 -7.70 3.45
CA LEU A 487 -0.16 -8.33 2.22
C LEU A 487 -0.37 -7.46 0.98
N PHE A 488 -1.37 -6.58 0.95
CA PHE A 488 -1.51 -5.61 -0.13
C PHE A 488 -0.29 -4.68 -0.20
N TRP A 489 0.17 -4.18 0.94
CA TRP A 489 1.36 -3.33 1.01
C TRP A 489 2.65 -4.07 0.62
N THR A 490 2.75 -5.38 0.89
CA THR A 490 3.89 -6.18 0.41
C THR A 490 3.87 -6.40 -1.09
N ALA A 491 2.69 -6.48 -1.74
CA ALA A 491 2.61 -6.50 -3.19
C ALA A 491 3.15 -5.19 -3.78
N ILE A 492 2.82 -4.06 -3.15
CA ILE A 492 3.37 -2.75 -3.55
C ILE A 492 4.89 -2.73 -3.37
N SER A 493 5.38 -3.25 -2.26
CA SER A 493 6.81 -3.36 -1.99
C SER A 493 7.54 -4.19 -3.05
N ALA A 494 7.05 -5.40 -3.31
CA ALA A 494 7.61 -6.30 -4.30
C ALA A 494 7.57 -5.68 -5.71
N GLY A 495 6.47 -5.02 -6.09
CA GLY A 495 6.33 -4.41 -7.41
C GLY A 495 7.34 -3.28 -7.65
N ASN A 496 7.63 -2.49 -6.62
CA ASN A 496 8.67 -1.46 -6.67
C ASN A 496 10.09 -2.06 -6.80
N TYR A 497 10.41 -3.11 -6.04
CA TYR A 497 11.70 -3.79 -6.19
C TYR A 497 11.85 -4.50 -7.54
N VAL A 498 10.76 -5.07 -8.08
CA VAL A 498 10.74 -5.63 -9.44
C VAL A 498 10.94 -4.52 -10.47
N SER A 499 10.42 -3.31 -10.25
CA SER A 499 10.71 -2.15 -11.11
C SER A 499 12.19 -1.80 -11.09
N THR A 500 12.82 -1.70 -9.91
CA THR A 500 14.27 -1.48 -9.79
C THR A 500 15.04 -2.54 -10.57
N LEU A 501 14.74 -3.83 -10.33
CA LEU A 501 15.40 -4.94 -10.99
C LEU A 501 15.23 -4.85 -12.52
N LEU A 502 14.03 -4.54 -12.99
CA LEU A 502 13.74 -4.41 -14.42
C LEU A 502 14.56 -3.28 -15.06
N VAL A 503 14.61 -2.11 -14.44
CA VAL A 503 15.41 -0.96 -14.91
C VAL A 503 16.89 -1.32 -14.94
N THR A 504 17.43 -1.93 -13.88
CA THR A 504 18.84 -2.35 -13.82
C THR A 504 19.18 -3.37 -14.90
N LEU A 505 18.32 -4.39 -15.11
CA LEU A 505 18.55 -5.41 -16.13
C LEU A 505 18.49 -4.81 -17.53
N VAL A 506 17.49 -3.98 -17.83
CA VAL A 506 17.36 -3.33 -19.14
C VAL A 506 18.55 -2.41 -19.39
N HIS A 507 18.95 -1.60 -18.41
CA HIS A 507 20.10 -0.73 -18.56
C HIS A 507 21.40 -1.55 -18.80
N LYS A 508 21.60 -2.66 -18.09
CA LYS A 508 22.78 -3.52 -18.29
C LYS A 508 22.78 -4.22 -19.65
N PHE A 509 21.66 -4.80 -20.06
CA PHE A 509 21.58 -5.61 -21.29
C PHE A 509 21.38 -4.81 -22.57
N SER A 510 20.91 -3.57 -22.48
CA SER A 510 20.76 -2.70 -23.64
C SER A 510 21.98 -1.81 -23.92
N ALA A 511 23.03 -1.90 -23.09
CA ALA A 511 24.28 -1.20 -23.30
C ALA A 511 24.99 -1.72 -24.57
N GLY A 512 25.09 -0.86 -25.57
CA GLY A 512 25.81 -1.13 -26.82
C GLY A 512 27.31 -0.82 -26.70
N PRO A 513 28.14 -1.36 -27.62
CA PRO A 513 29.57 -1.10 -27.65
C PRO A 513 29.90 0.39 -27.84
N ASP A 514 29.01 1.13 -28.50
CA ASP A 514 29.17 2.57 -28.79
C ASP A 514 28.69 3.46 -27.62
N GLY A 515 28.38 2.88 -26.45
CA GLY A 515 27.83 3.60 -25.30
C GLY A 515 26.34 3.94 -25.40
N SER A 516 25.66 3.51 -26.46
CA SER A 516 24.20 3.66 -26.61
C SER A 516 23.45 2.78 -25.60
N ASN A 517 22.34 3.26 -25.03
CA ASN A 517 21.53 2.50 -24.08
C ASN A 517 20.03 2.77 -24.34
N TRP A 518 19.14 1.82 -24.01
CA TRP A 518 17.70 2.10 -24.06
C TRP A 518 17.31 3.14 -23.00
N LEU A 519 17.96 3.11 -21.85
CA LEU A 519 17.72 3.99 -20.71
C LEU A 519 19.02 4.77 -20.42
N PRO A 520 19.38 5.76 -21.25
CA PRO A 520 20.59 6.56 -21.05
C PRO A 520 20.44 7.47 -19.82
N ASP A 521 21.53 7.65 -19.10
CA ASP A 521 21.52 8.37 -17.82
C ASP A 521 21.37 9.89 -17.96
N ASN A 522 21.91 10.47 -19.03
CA ASN A 522 22.01 11.92 -19.17
C ASN A 522 20.92 12.49 -20.09
N ASN A 523 20.59 11.82 -21.19
CA ASN A 523 19.70 12.36 -22.20
C ASN A 523 18.67 11.33 -22.69
N LEU A 524 17.43 11.48 -22.20
CA LEU A 524 16.30 10.63 -22.55
C LEU A 524 15.99 10.62 -24.06
N ASN A 525 16.30 11.69 -24.79
CA ASN A 525 15.99 11.81 -26.23
C ASN A 525 16.80 10.84 -27.10
N LYS A 526 17.99 10.41 -26.62
CA LYS A 526 18.82 9.40 -27.28
C LYS A 526 18.37 7.97 -26.97
N GLY A 527 17.62 7.80 -25.89
CA GLY A 527 17.17 6.50 -25.40
C GLY A 527 16.14 5.85 -26.29
N LYS A 528 15.81 4.60 -25.97
CA LYS A 528 14.72 3.83 -26.56
C LYS A 528 13.70 3.48 -25.47
N LEU A 529 13.14 4.51 -24.84
CA LEU A 529 12.16 4.35 -23.77
C LEU A 529 10.89 3.64 -24.28
N GLU A 530 10.55 3.81 -25.56
CA GLU A 530 9.45 3.10 -26.22
C GLU A 530 9.62 1.57 -26.11
N TYR A 531 10.85 1.05 -26.24
CA TYR A 531 11.12 -0.40 -26.12
C TYR A 531 10.97 -0.89 -24.69
N PHE A 532 11.30 -0.04 -23.71
CA PHE A 532 11.06 -0.34 -22.31
C PHE A 532 9.55 -0.42 -22.00
N TYR A 533 8.73 0.49 -22.55
CA TYR A 533 7.28 0.40 -22.43
C TYR A 533 6.70 -0.83 -23.14
N TRP A 534 7.21 -1.22 -24.31
CA TRP A 534 6.79 -2.45 -24.98
C TRP A 534 7.13 -3.71 -24.16
N LEU A 535 8.30 -3.74 -23.53
CA LEU A 535 8.69 -4.83 -22.63
C LEU A 535 7.72 -4.95 -21.46
N ILE A 536 7.40 -3.83 -20.79
CA ILE A 536 6.43 -3.82 -19.69
C ILE A 536 5.05 -4.27 -20.17
N THR A 537 4.61 -3.79 -21.33
CA THR A 537 3.32 -4.18 -21.92
C THR A 537 3.26 -5.70 -22.14
N LEU A 538 4.31 -6.29 -22.72
CA LEU A 538 4.40 -7.74 -22.94
C LEU A 538 4.38 -8.51 -21.61
N MET A 539 5.13 -8.05 -20.61
CA MET A 539 5.12 -8.66 -19.27
C MET A 539 3.73 -8.61 -18.63
N GLN A 540 3.00 -7.51 -18.79
CA GLN A 540 1.62 -7.38 -18.29
C GLN A 540 0.63 -8.29 -19.04
N VAL A 541 0.79 -8.48 -20.35
CA VAL A 541 -0.01 -9.44 -21.12
C VAL A 541 0.22 -10.87 -20.62
N VAL A 542 1.47 -11.27 -20.40
CA VAL A 542 1.80 -12.58 -19.82
C VAL A 542 1.22 -12.71 -18.41
N ASN A 543 1.31 -11.65 -17.61
CA ASN A 543 0.71 -11.61 -16.27
C ASN A 543 -0.81 -11.75 -16.28
N LEU A 544 -1.50 -11.18 -17.27
CA LEU A 544 -2.94 -11.34 -17.42
C LEU A 544 -3.29 -12.81 -17.69
N VAL A 545 -2.53 -13.51 -18.54
CA VAL A 545 -2.73 -14.96 -18.78
C VAL A 545 -2.50 -15.75 -17.49
N TYR A 546 -1.42 -15.47 -16.76
CA TYR A 546 -1.15 -16.07 -15.45
C TYR A 546 -2.32 -15.83 -14.47
N TYR A 547 -2.78 -14.58 -14.38
CA TYR A 547 -3.90 -14.19 -13.53
C TYR A 547 -5.18 -14.96 -13.86
N LEU A 548 -5.53 -15.08 -15.15
CA LEU A 548 -6.73 -15.81 -15.59
C LEU A 548 -6.67 -17.29 -15.20
N ILE A 549 -5.50 -17.92 -15.29
CA ILE A 549 -5.27 -19.31 -14.83
C ILE A 549 -5.48 -19.39 -13.31
N CYS A 550 -4.85 -18.49 -12.55
CA CYS A 550 -4.98 -18.46 -11.09
C CYS A 550 -6.41 -18.19 -10.62
N ALA A 551 -7.11 -17.24 -11.25
CA ALA A 551 -8.49 -16.91 -10.95
C ALA A 551 -9.44 -18.08 -11.23
N LYS A 552 -9.20 -18.83 -12.32
CA LYS A 552 -9.98 -20.04 -12.64
C LYS A 552 -9.73 -21.19 -11.66
N MET A 553 -8.51 -21.29 -11.12
CA MET A 553 -8.12 -22.32 -10.15
C MET A 553 -8.45 -21.94 -8.69
N TYR A 554 -8.86 -20.68 -8.43
CA TYR A 554 -9.06 -20.19 -7.08
C TYR A 554 -10.35 -20.74 -6.47
N THR A 555 -10.23 -21.34 -5.27
CA THR A 555 -11.36 -21.84 -4.50
C THR A 555 -11.60 -20.94 -3.28
N PHE A 556 -12.79 -20.34 -3.24
CA PHE A 556 -13.25 -19.48 -2.15
C PHE A 556 -13.25 -20.22 -0.80
N LYS A 557 -13.12 -19.47 0.30
CA LYS A 557 -13.16 -20.09 1.65
C LYS A 557 -14.59 -20.55 2.01
N PRO A 558 -14.77 -21.79 2.47
CA PRO A 558 -16.03 -22.22 3.07
C PRO A 558 -16.12 -21.73 4.53
N ILE A 559 -17.20 -21.03 4.87
CA ILE A 559 -17.47 -20.56 6.24
C ILE A 559 -18.74 -21.23 6.76
N GLU A 560 -18.66 -21.76 7.97
CA GLU A 560 -19.81 -22.17 8.78
C GLU A 560 -20.26 -20.99 9.65
N ILE A 561 -21.43 -20.41 9.35
CA ILE A 561 -22.04 -19.34 10.15
C ILE A 561 -23.05 -19.98 11.10
N GLN A 562 -22.94 -19.73 12.40
CA GLN A 562 -24.01 -20.08 13.35
C GLN A 562 -25.12 -19.03 13.26
N SER A 563 -26.34 -19.45 12.89
CA SER A 563 -27.50 -18.56 12.89
C SER A 563 -27.83 -18.13 14.34
N LYS A 564 -28.17 -16.85 14.54
CA LYS A 564 -28.56 -16.32 15.86
C LYS A 564 -29.84 -16.96 16.42
N GLU A 565 -30.66 -17.59 15.57
CA GLU A 565 -31.90 -18.27 15.96
C GLU A 565 -31.67 -19.61 16.66
N ALA A 566 -30.51 -20.23 16.52
CA ALA A 566 -30.18 -21.52 17.15
C ALA A 566 -29.66 -21.40 18.60
N ARG A 567 -29.62 -20.19 19.18
CA ARG A 567 -29.23 -20.03 20.61
C ARG A 567 -30.34 -20.39 21.59
N ASP A 568 -31.61 -20.42 21.14
CA ASP A 568 -32.77 -20.71 21.99
C ASP A 568 -33.41 -22.09 21.74
N SER A 569 -32.96 -22.85 20.73
CA SER A 569 -33.41 -24.22 20.49
C SER A 569 -32.26 -25.22 20.66
N LYS A 570 -32.45 -26.20 21.56
CA LYS A 570 -31.61 -27.40 21.68
C LYS A 570 -31.89 -28.37 20.53
N ASP A 571 -31.83 -27.90 19.29
CA ASP A 571 -31.97 -28.76 18.12
C ASP A 571 -30.85 -28.48 17.12
N ASP A 572 -30.10 -29.53 16.79
CA ASP A 572 -29.02 -29.50 15.80
C ASP A 572 -29.63 -29.31 14.40
N GLY A 573 -29.80 -28.06 13.95
CA GLY A 573 -30.20 -27.83 12.56
C GLY A 573 -30.53 -26.39 12.22
N VAL A 574 -29.57 -25.67 11.64
CA VAL A 574 -29.51 -25.30 10.20
C VAL A 574 -28.11 -24.72 9.98
N VAL A 575 -27.25 -25.45 9.25
CA VAL A 575 -25.91 -24.99 8.88
C VAL A 575 -26.00 -24.30 7.53
N GLU A 576 -25.90 -22.97 7.52
CA GLU A 576 -25.90 -22.20 6.27
C GLU A 576 -24.46 -22.08 5.75
N LEU A 577 -24.16 -22.78 4.64
CA LEU A 577 -22.90 -22.65 3.92
C LEU A 577 -22.92 -21.34 3.12
N ALA A 578 -22.43 -20.27 3.73
CA ALA A 578 -22.29 -19.00 3.03
C ALA A 578 -21.04 -19.03 2.13
N ASN A 579 -21.24 -19.34 0.85
CA ASN A 579 -20.29 -18.93 -0.20
C ASN A 579 -20.56 -17.45 -0.48
N LYS A 580 -19.97 -16.54 0.31
CA LYS A 580 -20.01 -15.11 -0.01
C LYS A 580 -19.22 -14.90 -1.32
N VAL A 581 -19.94 -14.61 -2.40
CA VAL A 581 -19.39 -14.18 -3.70
C VAL A 581 -19.31 -12.66 -3.74
#